data_AF-A0A2T7N3I4-F1
#
_entry.id   AF-A0A2T7N3I4-F1
#
_cell.length_a   1.000
_cell.length_b   1.000
_cell.length_c   1.000
_cell.angle_alpha   90.00
_cell.angle_beta   90.00
_cell.angle_gamma   90.00
#
_symmetry.space_group_name_H-M   'P 1'
#
loop_
_entity.id
_entity.type
_entity.pdbx_description
1 polymer ?
#
loop_
_entity_poly.entity_id
_entity_poly.type
_entity_poly.pdbx_seq_one_letter_code
_entity_poly.pdbx_strand_id
1 'polypeptide(L)'
;MEDHRWIYLIILLQAVLLGTVLFFGDTLFHSSVESSFAREASIRETGSSLLREYMKRYEDRGLPLESRLTGFLIENINVHEESNGIAILTASISIKPLDIDSCKWNSLGSREGNWIKDIRISVYLEEGPDGNFSIVRTVPSI
;
A
#
# COMPACT_ATOMS: atom_id res chain seq x y z
N MET A 1 37.21 -17.39 -30.03
CA MET A 1 36.77 -16.00 -30.24
C MET A 1 35.26 -16.02 -30.42
N GLU A 2 34.54 -16.27 -29.32
CA GLU A 2 33.10 -16.49 -29.31
C GLU A 2 32.43 -15.45 -28.40
N ASP A 3 31.16 -15.18 -28.72
CA ASP A 3 30.14 -14.49 -27.90
C ASP A 3 30.05 -12.96 -27.84
N HIS A 4 30.61 -12.23 -28.82
CA HIS A 4 30.23 -10.83 -29.02
C HIS A 4 28.86 -10.65 -29.70
N ARG A 5 28.27 -11.75 -30.24
CA ARG A 5 26.94 -11.75 -30.87
C ARG A 5 25.82 -11.51 -29.85
N TRP A 6 25.96 -12.01 -28.61
CA TRP A 6 24.99 -11.79 -27.54
C TRP A 6 24.95 -10.33 -27.08
N ILE A 7 26.11 -9.67 -27.03
CA ILE A 7 26.20 -8.25 -26.70
C ILE A 7 25.46 -7.42 -27.75
N TYR A 8 25.64 -7.72 -29.03
CA TYR A 8 24.91 -7.06 -30.11
C TYR A 8 23.39 -7.30 -30.03
N LEU A 9 22.95 -8.52 -29.67
CA LEU A 9 21.54 -8.84 -29.45
C LEU A 9 20.95 -8.08 -28.26
N ILE A 10 21.69 -7.95 -27.15
CA ILE A 10 21.27 -7.19 -25.97
C ILE A 10 21.15 -5.70 -26.31
N ILE A 11 22.11 -5.14 -27.04
CA ILE A 11 22.06 -3.74 -27.48
C ILE A 11 20.89 -3.49 -28.42
N LEU A 12 20.64 -4.39 -29.38
CA LEU A 12 19.48 -4.33 -30.27
C LEU A 12 18.16 -4.41 -29.49
N LEU A 13 18.07 -5.31 -28.50
CA LEU A 13 16.89 -5.44 -27.64
C LEU A 13 16.65 -4.17 -26.81
N GLN A 14 17.71 -3.58 -26.25
CA GLN A 14 17.63 -2.32 -25.51
C GLN A 14 17.22 -1.16 -26.42
N ALA A 15 17.72 -1.09 -27.65
CA ALA A 15 17.36 -0.06 -28.61
C ALA A 15 15.89 -0.19 -29.08
N VAL A 16 15.39 -1.41 -29.27
CA VAL A 16 13.98 -1.66 -29.60
C VAL A 16 13.06 -1.35 -28.42
N LEU A 17 13.44 -1.70 -27.18
CA LEU A 17 12.71 -1.34 -25.97
C LEU A 17 12.66 0.17 -25.77
N LEU A 18 13.79 0.86 -25.95
CA LEU A 18 13.87 2.31 -25.87
C LEU A 18 13.05 2.99 -26.98
N GLY A 19 13.13 2.47 -28.22
CA GLY A 19 12.31 2.95 -29.35
C GLY A 19 10.81 2.78 -29.09
N THR A 20 10.40 1.65 -28.50
CA THR A 20 9.01 1.41 -28.11
C THR A 20 8.56 2.38 -27.03
N VAL A 21 9.39 2.60 -25.99
CA VAL A 21 9.08 3.57 -24.92
C VAL A 21 9.04 5.01 -25.44
N LEU A 22 9.91 5.39 -26.37
CA LEU A 22 9.98 6.77 -26.88
C LEU A 22 8.90 7.09 -27.92
N PHE A 23 8.57 6.16 -28.82
CA PHE A 23 7.58 6.38 -29.88
C PHE A 23 6.15 6.06 -29.47
N PHE A 24 5.98 5.16 -28.50
CA PHE A 24 4.67 4.70 -28.05
C PHE A 24 4.45 4.84 -26.54
N GLY A 25 5.36 5.46 -25.79
CA GLY A 25 5.22 5.64 -24.34
C GLY A 25 3.92 6.33 -23.93
N ASP A 26 3.39 7.22 -24.79
CA ASP A 26 2.11 7.90 -24.58
C ASP A 26 0.90 7.16 -25.20
N THR A 27 1.08 6.17 -26.08
CA THR A 27 -0.03 5.59 -26.87
C THR A 27 -0.16 4.06 -26.82
N LEU A 28 0.88 3.29 -26.47
CA LEU A 28 0.76 1.85 -26.20
C LEU A 28 0.28 1.55 -24.77
N PHE A 29 0.45 2.48 -23.83
CA PHE A 29 -0.03 2.33 -22.46
C PHE A 29 -1.45 2.87 -22.25
N HIS A 30 -1.98 3.64 -23.21
CA HIS A 30 -3.19 4.45 -23.02
C HIS A 30 -4.55 3.76 -23.25
N SER A 31 -4.62 2.43 -23.48
CA SER A 31 -5.94 1.86 -23.85
C SER A 31 -6.26 0.40 -23.53
N SER A 32 -5.42 -0.38 -22.83
CA SER A 32 -5.85 -1.75 -22.42
C SER A 32 -5.25 -2.29 -21.12
N VAL A 33 -4.08 -1.81 -20.70
CA VAL A 33 -3.46 -2.13 -19.39
C VAL A 33 -3.77 -1.03 -18.35
N GLU A 34 -4.46 0.02 -18.79
CA GLU A 34 -4.68 1.25 -18.03
C GLU A 34 -5.89 1.26 -17.08
N SER A 35 -6.74 0.23 -17.08
CA SER A 35 -7.93 0.26 -16.21
C SER A 35 -7.78 -0.49 -14.89
N SER A 36 -6.98 -1.55 -14.83
CA SER A 36 -6.84 -2.35 -13.60
C SER A 36 -5.55 -2.05 -12.86
N PHE A 37 -4.40 -2.04 -13.54
CA PHE A 37 -3.12 -1.80 -12.87
C PHE A 37 -2.98 -0.34 -12.41
N ALA A 38 -3.34 0.63 -13.27
CA ALA A 38 -3.32 2.04 -12.88
C ALA A 38 -4.35 2.35 -11.78
N ARG A 39 -5.50 1.68 -11.83
CA ARG A 39 -6.53 1.77 -10.79
C ARG A 39 -6.07 1.13 -9.48
N GLU A 40 -5.47 -0.05 -9.51
CA GLU A 40 -4.88 -0.71 -8.35
C GLU A 40 -3.79 0.17 -7.72
N ALA A 41 -2.90 0.74 -8.53
CA ALA A 41 -1.87 1.66 -8.08
C ALA A 41 -2.46 2.92 -7.41
N SER A 42 -3.49 3.51 -8.03
CA SER A 42 -4.23 4.66 -7.49
C SER A 42 -4.95 4.34 -6.16
N ILE A 43 -5.63 3.20 -6.09
CA ILE A 43 -6.29 2.70 -4.87
C ILE A 43 -5.24 2.45 -3.77
N ARG A 44 -4.10 1.85 -4.12
CA ARG A 44 -3.01 1.59 -3.17
C ARG A 44 -2.43 2.89 -2.62
N GLU A 45 -2.16 3.87 -3.48
CA GLU A 45 -1.63 5.17 -3.06
C GLU A 45 -2.63 5.93 -2.19
N THR A 46 -3.87 6.07 -2.66
CA THR A 46 -4.95 6.74 -1.94
C THR A 46 -5.20 6.09 -0.59
N GLY A 47 -5.31 4.77 -0.57
CA GLY A 47 -5.51 4.02 0.65
C GLY A 47 -4.32 4.01 1.60
N SER A 48 -3.09 4.05 1.09
CA SER A 48 -1.90 4.27 1.92
C SER A 48 -1.96 5.61 2.63
N SER A 49 -2.35 6.66 1.90
CA SER A 49 -2.54 8.00 2.46
C SER A 49 -3.62 8.02 3.53
N LEU A 50 -4.80 7.48 3.22
CA LEU A 50 -5.92 7.41 4.16
C LEU A 50 -5.58 6.57 5.40
N LEU A 51 -4.91 5.44 5.23
CA LEU A 51 -4.49 4.61 6.36
C LEU A 51 -3.47 5.34 7.22
N ARG A 52 -2.53 6.07 6.61
CA ARG A 52 -1.58 6.91 7.35
C ARG A 52 -2.30 8.00 8.15
N GLU A 53 -3.29 8.66 7.57
CA GLU A 53 -4.11 9.64 8.28
C GLU A 53 -4.90 9.00 9.42
N TYR A 54 -5.49 7.83 9.20
CA TYR A 54 -6.17 7.05 10.23
C TYR A 54 -5.23 6.72 11.39
N MET A 55 -4.02 6.23 11.10
CA MET A 55 -3.02 5.86 12.11
C MET A 55 -2.51 7.08 12.90
N LYS A 56 -2.32 8.23 12.24
CA LYS A 56 -1.93 9.49 12.91
C LYS A 56 -2.91 9.92 13.99
N ARG A 57 -4.19 9.57 13.91
CA ARG A 57 -5.17 9.89 14.97
C ARG A 57 -4.79 9.27 16.30
N TYR A 58 -4.05 8.16 16.31
CA TYR A 58 -3.57 7.55 17.55
C TYR A 58 -2.39 8.27 18.20
N GLU A 59 -1.81 9.27 17.54
CA GLU A 59 -0.81 10.15 18.17
C GLU A 59 -1.47 11.25 19.02
N ASP A 60 -2.80 11.38 18.97
CA ASP A 60 -3.57 12.37 19.74
C ASP A 60 -3.40 12.17 21.25
N ARG A 61 -3.14 13.27 21.96
CA ARG A 61 -2.99 13.30 23.42
C ARG A 61 -4.31 13.14 24.16
N GLY A 62 -5.45 13.36 23.49
CA GLY A 62 -6.78 13.15 24.04
C GLY A 62 -7.21 11.68 24.16
N LEU A 63 -6.48 10.75 23.55
CA LEU A 63 -6.78 9.32 23.64
C LEU A 63 -6.24 8.70 24.94
N PRO A 64 -6.85 7.60 25.42
CA PRO A 64 -6.30 6.79 26.51
C PRO A 64 -4.88 6.30 26.19
N LEU A 65 -4.03 6.18 27.22
CA LEU A 65 -2.61 5.84 27.08
C LEU A 65 -2.39 4.54 26.29
N GLU A 66 -3.21 3.53 26.57
CA GLU A 66 -3.19 2.20 25.94
C GLU A 66 -3.54 2.21 24.44
N SER A 67 -4.13 3.30 23.94
CA SER A 67 -4.45 3.51 22.53
C SER A 67 -3.46 4.40 21.82
N ARG A 68 -2.58 5.11 22.55
CA ARG A 68 -1.70 6.12 22.00
C ARG A 68 -0.46 5.52 21.36
N LEU A 69 -0.06 6.08 20.22
CA LEU A 69 1.15 5.71 19.50
C LEU A 69 2.18 6.83 19.55
N THR A 70 3.45 6.45 19.59
CA THR A 70 4.61 7.33 19.38
C THR A 70 5.18 7.19 17.96
N GLY A 71 4.70 6.21 17.20
CA GLY A 71 5.01 6.03 15.80
C GLY A 71 4.32 4.80 15.21
N PHE A 72 4.29 4.73 13.89
CA PHE A 72 3.83 3.57 13.14
C PHE A 72 4.57 3.48 11.80
N LEU A 73 4.58 2.28 11.24
CA LEU A 73 5.15 1.94 9.95
C LEU A 73 4.11 1.13 9.19
N ILE A 74 3.87 1.50 7.94
CA ILE A 74 3.12 0.68 7.00
C ILE A 74 4.17 -0.09 6.20
N GLU A 75 4.22 -1.41 6.38
CA GLU A 75 5.26 -2.26 5.83
C GLU A 75 4.90 -2.76 4.43
N ASN A 76 3.64 -3.14 4.25
CA ASN A 76 3.13 -3.59 2.96
C ASN A 76 1.64 -3.26 2.84
N ILE A 77 1.18 -3.05 1.60
CA ILE A 77 -0.23 -2.91 1.26
C ILE A 77 -0.49 -3.74 0.00
N ASN A 78 -1.43 -4.67 0.11
CA ASN A 78 -1.98 -5.39 -1.03
C ASN A 78 -3.41 -4.93 -1.29
N VAL A 79 -3.77 -4.79 -2.56
CA VAL A 79 -5.12 -4.42 -2.98
C VAL A 79 -5.86 -5.68 -3.39
N HIS A 80 -7.07 -5.82 -2.88
CA HIS A 80 -8.05 -6.79 -3.35
C HIS A 80 -9.25 -5.99 -3.84
N GLU A 81 -9.49 -5.98 -5.16
CA GLU A 81 -10.72 -5.38 -5.70
C GLU A 81 -11.92 -6.28 -5.35
N GLU A 82 -12.93 -5.70 -4.71
CA GLU A 82 -14.28 -6.24 -4.74
C GLU A 82 -15.09 -5.53 -5.83
N SER A 83 -16.03 -6.25 -6.43
CA SER A 83 -17.03 -5.68 -7.33
C SER A 83 -17.87 -4.64 -6.56
N ASN A 84 -18.37 -3.61 -7.27
CA ASN A 84 -19.32 -2.59 -6.78
C ASN A 84 -18.73 -1.38 -6.02
N GLY A 85 -17.54 -0.90 -6.40
CA GLY A 85 -17.00 0.37 -5.87
C GLY A 85 -16.40 0.25 -4.46
N ILE A 86 -16.21 -0.98 -3.97
CA ILE A 86 -15.53 -1.28 -2.72
C ILE A 86 -14.16 -1.87 -3.04
N ALA A 87 -13.11 -1.27 -2.50
CA ALA A 87 -11.77 -1.82 -2.54
C ALA A 87 -11.34 -2.25 -1.14
N ILE A 88 -10.72 -3.42 -1.01
CA ILE A 88 -10.20 -3.92 0.26
C ILE A 88 -8.68 -3.85 0.21
N LEU A 89 -8.09 -3.11 1.13
CA LEU A 89 -6.65 -3.05 1.31
C LEU A 89 -6.25 -3.88 2.50
N THR A 90 -5.39 -4.86 2.29
CA THR A 90 -4.73 -5.57 3.39
C THR A 90 -3.39 -4.90 3.64
N ALA A 91 -3.25 -4.27 4.80
CA ALA A 91 -2.00 -3.63 5.20
C ALA A 91 -1.34 -4.41 6.33
N SER A 92 -0.03 -4.64 6.19
CA SER A 92 0.84 -5.03 7.29
C SER A 92 1.42 -3.77 7.91
N ILE A 93 1.22 -3.60 9.22
CA ILE A 93 1.69 -2.44 9.97
C ILE A 93 2.50 -2.88 11.18
N SER A 94 3.45 -2.03 11.53
CA SER A 94 4.18 -2.08 12.80
C SER A 94 3.87 -0.80 13.54
N ILE A 95 3.59 -0.90 14.85
CA ILE A 95 3.26 0.27 15.66
C ILE A 95 4.20 0.35 16.87
N LYS A 96 4.40 1.57 17.35
CA LYS A 96 5.15 1.87 18.55
C LYS A 96 4.23 2.51 19.58
N PRO A 97 3.65 1.73 20.50
CA PRO A 97 2.76 2.25 21.53
C PRO A 97 3.49 3.24 22.46
N LEU A 98 2.74 4.14 23.08
CA LEU A 98 3.26 5.00 24.14
C LEU A 98 3.50 4.19 25.42
N ASP A 99 2.53 3.36 25.79
CA ASP A 99 2.63 2.39 26.89
C ASP A 99 2.47 0.99 26.30
N ILE A 100 3.59 0.27 26.18
CA ILE A 100 3.62 -1.05 25.55
C ILE A 100 3.01 -2.14 26.43
N ASP A 101 3.04 -1.98 27.76
CA ASP A 101 2.59 -3.04 28.66
C ASP A 101 1.07 -3.00 28.88
N SER A 102 0.46 -1.80 28.80
CA SER A 102 -1.01 -1.64 28.78
C SER A 102 -1.62 -1.62 27.37
N CYS A 103 -0.79 -1.72 26.33
CA CYS A 103 -1.19 -1.53 24.93
C CYS A 103 -2.29 -2.51 24.48
N LYS A 104 -3.42 -1.97 24.02
CA LYS A 104 -4.51 -2.78 23.45
C LYS A 104 -4.13 -3.56 22.19
N TRP A 105 -3.05 -3.15 21.52
CA TRP A 105 -2.60 -3.74 20.26
C TRP A 105 -1.72 -4.98 20.48
N ASN A 106 -1.34 -5.31 21.72
CA ASN A 106 -0.52 -6.48 22.04
C ASN A 106 -1.17 -7.81 21.60
N SER A 107 -2.49 -7.85 21.49
CA SER A 107 -3.23 -9.02 21.00
C SER A 107 -3.27 -9.14 19.48
N LEU A 108 -2.81 -8.12 18.75
CA LEU A 108 -2.94 -8.01 17.30
C LEU A 108 -1.64 -8.32 16.55
N GLY A 109 -0.53 -8.52 17.26
CA GLY A 109 0.79 -8.68 16.64
C GLY A 109 1.84 -9.24 17.59
N SER A 110 3.07 -9.34 17.10
CA SER A 110 4.22 -9.86 17.85
C SER A 110 4.99 -8.72 18.51
N ARG A 111 5.45 -8.90 19.76
CA ARG A 111 6.26 -7.88 20.45
C ARG A 111 7.73 -8.03 20.06
N GLU A 112 8.32 -6.95 19.54
CA GLU A 112 9.76 -6.84 19.29
C GLU A 112 10.31 -5.53 19.90
N GLY A 113 10.91 -5.65 21.08
CA GLY A 113 11.37 -4.50 21.86
C GLY A 113 10.20 -3.58 22.23
N ASN A 114 10.24 -2.34 21.73
CA ASN A 114 9.19 -1.32 21.93
C ASN A 114 8.18 -1.25 20.77
N TRP A 115 8.23 -2.19 19.84
CA TRP A 115 7.32 -2.28 18.70
C TRP A 115 6.38 -3.47 18.85
N ILE A 116 5.17 -3.31 18.34
CA ILE A 116 4.26 -4.41 18.02
C ILE A 116 4.24 -4.54 16.50
N LYS A 117 4.73 -5.68 16.01
CA LYS A 117 4.91 -5.99 14.59
C LYS A 117 3.88 -6.98 14.09
N ASP A 118 3.90 -7.21 12.78
CA ASP A 118 3.05 -8.19 12.09
C ASP A 118 1.55 -7.93 12.26
N ILE A 119 1.16 -6.71 12.62
CA ILE A 119 -0.26 -6.36 12.73
C ILE A 119 -0.82 -6.29 11.32
N ARG A 120 -1.84 -7.10 11.06
CA ARG A 120 -2.55 -7.07 9.78
C ARG A 120 -3.89 -6.42 9.97
N ILE A 121 -4.20 -5.48 9.08
CA ILE A 121 -5.50 -4.81 9.05
C ILE A 121 -6.05 -4.84 7.63
N SER A 122 -7.35 -5.09 7.52
CA SER A 122 -8.11 -4.91 6.30
C SER A 122 -8.84 -3.57 6.38
N VAL A 123 -8.54 -2.70 5.43
CA VAL A 123 -9.11 -1.37 5.28
C VAL A 123 -10.08 -1.43 4.09
N TYR A 124 -11.36 -1.20 4.39
CA TYR A 124 -12.40 -1.13 3.38
C TYR A 124 -12.50 0.31 2.91
N LEU A 125 -12.31 0.49 1.60
CA LEU A 125 -12.43 1.76 0.90
C LEU A 125 -13.68 1.76 0.05
N GLU A 126 -14.45 2.84 0.12
CA GLU A 126 -15.60 3.08 -0.76
C GLU A 126 -15.30 4.26 -1.69
N GLU A 127 -15.56 4.08 -2.97
CA GLU A 127 -15.42 5.11 -4.01
C GLU A 127 -16.62 6.06 -3.97
N GLY A 128 -16.37 7.33 -3.67
CA GLY A 128 -17.38 8.38 -3.67
C GLY A 128 -17.78 8.82 -5.10
N PRO A 129 -18.85 9.62 -5.23
CA PRO A 129 -19.33 10.12 -6.53
C PRO A 129 -18.31 10.98 -7.29
N ASP A 130 -17.33 11.54 -6.58
CA ASP A 130 -16.25 12.35 -7.15
C ASP A 130 -15.02 11.51 -7.56
N GLY A 131 -15.09 10.18 -7.46
CA GLY A 131 -13.97 9.26 -7.73
C GLY A 131 -12.94 9.13 -6.60
N ASN A 132 -13.17 9.79 -5.45
CA ASN A 132 -12.29 9.74 -4.29
C ASN A 132 -12.67 8.58 -3.35
N PHE A 133 -11.66 7.88 -2.83
CA PHE A 133 -11.89 6.84 -1.83
C PHE A 133 -11.96 7.40 -0.41
N SER A 134 -12.73 6.73 0.44
CA SER A 134 -12.75 6.99 1.88
C SER A 134 -12.73 5.69 2.69
N ILE A 135 -12.13 5.71 3.89
CA ILE A 135 -12.14 4.55 4.79
C ILE A 135 -13.52 4.45 5.44
N VAL A 136 -14.24 3.38 5.12
CA VAL A 136 -15.53 3.07 5.75
C VAL A 136 -15.38 2.14 6.95
N ARG A 137 -14.35 1.29 6.95
CA ARG A 137 -14.09 0.34 8.03
C ARG A 137 -12.63 -0.12 8.04
N THR A 138 -12.07 -0.28 9.23
CA THR A 138 -10.81 -1.01 9.45
C THR A 138 -11.08 -2.18 10.38
N VAL A 139 -10.67 -3.39 10.00
CA VAL A 139 -10.76 -4.58 10.87
C VAL A 139 -9.38 -5.22 11.01
N PRO A 140 -9.04 -5.76 12.19
CA PRO A 140 -7.92 -6.67 12.29
C PRO A 140 -8.12 -7.88 11.37
N SER A 141 -7.06 -8.31 10.71
CA SER A 141 -7.06 -9.47 9.83
C SER A 141 -6.22 -10.57 10.48
N ILE A 142 -6.78 -11.77 10.59
CA ILE A 142 -6.12 -12.95 11.18
C ILE A 142 -5.29 -13.63 10.10
#